data_AF-A0AAD3MKA6-F1
#
_entry.id   AF-A0AAD3MKA6-F1
#
_cell.length_a   1.000
_cell.length_b   1.000
_cell.length_c   1.000
_cell.angle_alpha   90.00
_cell.angle_beta   90.00
_cell.angle_gamma   90.00
#
_symmetry.space_group_name_H-M   'P 1'
#
loop_
_entity.id
_entity.type
_entity.pdbx_description
1 polymer ?
#
loop_
_entity_poly.entity_id
_entity_poly.type
_entity_poly.pdbx_seq_one_letter_code
_entity_poly.pdbx_strand_id
1 'polypeptide(L)'
;DFADSIFHLVREKYRSLVGGCSPAHARHKSLAGIVMTRGLDLRHAQVVALSTGTKCINGEYLSDQGQVVNDCHAEVTARRALLRFLYSQLELFLSKRPEDWEESIFVRHKDCGYRLRDNVHFHMYISTSPCGDGRLNSPYEITTDLHSSRHLMRKHRNHLRTKIESGEGTVPVRCRGPVQTWDGILQGEQLITMSCTDKITRSVGLYRSDPPPA
;
A
#
# COMPACT_ATOMS: atom_id res chain seq x y z
N ASP A 1 5.55 1.99 -21.92
CA ASP A 1 5.27 3.45 -21.97
C ASP A 1 4.66 3.99 -20.68
N PHE A 2 3.35 3.86 -20.42
CA PHE A 2 2.73 4.48 -19.23
C PHE A 2 3.31 3.99 -17.90
N ALA A 3 3.39 2.67 -17.69
CA ALA A 3 3.94 2.09 -16.47
C ALA A 3 5.41 2.47 -16.25
N ASP A 4 6.20 2.54 -17.33
CA ASP A 4 7.60 2.98 -17.27
C ASP A 4 7.71 4.44 -16.84
N SER A 5 6.82 5.31 -17.35
CA SER A 5 6.76 6.71 -16.91
C SER A 5 6.43 6.83 -15.42
N ILE A 6 5.46 6.05 -14.91
CA ILE A 6 5.14 6.00 -13.47
C ILE A 6 6.37 5.54 -12.67
N PHE A 7 7.06 4.50 -13.13
CA PHE A 7 8.32 4.03 -12.53
C PHE A 7 9.39 5.12 -12.48
N HIS A 8 9.61 5.83 -13.59
CA HIS A 8 10.61 6.89 -13.68
C HIS A 8 10.28 8.05 -12.74
N LEU A 9 9.04 8.53 -12.74
CA LEU A 9 8.58 9.59 -11.83
C LEU A 9 8.85 9.24 -10.37
N VAL A 10 8.49 8.03 -9.96
CA VAL A 10 8.68 7.57 -8.57
C VAL A 10 10.16 7.46 -8.22
N ARG A 11 10.99 6.90 -9.10
CA ARG A 11 12.44 6.75 -8.84
C ARG A 11 13.17 8.08 -8.85
N GLU A 12 12.82 8.99 -9.73
CA GLU A 12 13.41 10.34 -9.79
C GLU A 12 13.02 11.14 -8.56
N LYS A 13 11.75 11.10 -8.15
CA LYS A 13 11.32 11.74 -6.90
C LYS A 13 12.05 11.17 -5.70
N TYR A 14 12.20 9.85 -5.62
CA TYR A 14 13.00 9.22 -4.56
C TYR A 14 14.44 9.72 -4.54
N ARG A 15 15.13 9.70 -5.70
CA ARG A 15 16.50 10.20 -5.82
C ARG A 15 16.62 11.66 -5.42
N SER A 16 15.66 12.51 -5.81
CA SER A 16 15.68 13.94 -5.44
C SER A 16 15.56 14.17 -3.94
N LEU A 17 14.80 13.33 -3.23
CA LEU A 17 14.62 13.43 -1.78
C LEU A 17 15.82 12.88 -1.03
N VAL A 18 16.42 11.82 -1.56
CA VAL A 18 17.52 11.09 -0.92
C VAL A 18 18.91 11.65 -1.28
N GLY A 19 19.03 12.41 -2.38
CA GLY A 19 20.31 12.99 -2.83
C GLY A 19 20.99 13.89 -1.79
N GLY A 20 20.25 14.42 -0.82
CA GLY A 20 20.79 15.16 0.32
C GLY A 20 20.86 14.36 1.63
N CYS A 21 20.46 13.09 1.65
CA CYS A 21 20.41 12.26 2.85
C CYS A 21 21.71 11.45 3.04
N SER A 22 21.96 11.04 4.29
CA SER A 22 23.05 10.12 4.59
C SER A 22 22.90 8.79 3.83
N PRO A 23 24.01 8.09 3.49
CA PRO A 23 23.96 6.82 2.77
C PRO A 23 23.08 5.74 3.43
N ALA A 24 22.89 5.82 4.75
CA ALA A 24 22.02 4.94 5.52
C ALA A 24 20.55 5.03 5.09
N HIS A 25 20.05 6.23 4.77
CA HIS A 25 18.68 6.46 4.31
C HIS A 25 18.51 6.24 2.80
N ALA A 26 19.62 6.22 2.05
CA ALA A 26 19.58 5.97 0.62
C ALA A 26 19.33 4.51 0.27
N ARG A 27 19.80 3.59 1.12
CA ARG A 27 19.62 2.14 0.94
C ARG A 27 18.20 1.73 1.30
N HIS A 28 17.53 1.08 0.37
CA HIS A 28 16.21 0.50 0.60
C HIS A 28 16.10 -0.84 -0.13
N LYS A 29 15.33 -1.77 0.44
CA LYS A 29 15.02 -3.06 -0.19
C LYS A 29 13.71 -3.04 -0.97
N SER A 30 12.77 -2.17 -0.57
CA SER A 30 11.49 -1.96 -1.25
C SER A 30 11.17 -0.47 -1.30
N LEU A 31 10.65 -0.02 -2.45
CA LEU A 31 10.19 1.33 -2.72
C LEU A 31 8.76 1.25 -3.25
N ALA A 32 7.88 2.10 -2.71
CA ALA A 32 6.54 2.27 -3.24
C ALA A 32 6.23 3.75 -3.40
N GLY A 33 5.46 4.07 -4.42
CA GLY A 33 5.00 5.42 -4.70
C GLY A 33 3.57 5.42 -5.23
N ILE A 34 2.86 6.51 -5.01
CA ILE A 34 1.54 6.74 -5.59
C ILE A 34 1.60 8.02 -6.41
N VAL A 35 1.25 7.90 -7.68
CA VAL A 35 1.26 8.99 -8.64
C VAL A 35 -0.18 9.37 -8.95
N MET A 36 -0.49 10.66 -8.87
CA MET A 36 -1.75 11.22 -9.30
C MET A 36 -1.64 11.71 -10.75
N THR A 37 -2.63 11.42 -11.59
CA THR A 37 -2.76 12.03 -12.92
C THR A 37 -4.14 12.65 -13.12
N ARG A 38 -4.23 13.62 -14.03
CA ARG A 38 -5.50 14.19 -14.51
C ARG A 38 -5.71 13.76 -15.95
N GLY A 39 -6.79 13.03 -16.23
CA GLY A 39 -7.11 12.49 -17.56
C GLY A 39 -6.05 11.52 -18.10
N LEU A 40 -5.34 10.82 -17.23
CA LEU A 40 -4.20 9.95 -17.58
C LEU A 40 -3.03 10.67 -18.30
N ASP A 41 -3.00 12.02 -18.28
CA ASP A 41 -1.92 12.81 -18.85
C ASP A 41 -0.68 12.77 -17.95
N LEU A 42 0.40 12.18 -18.47
CA LEU A 42 1.67 12.05 -17.76
C LEU A 42 2.43 13.37 -17.62
N ARG A 43 2.17 14.37 -18.46
CA ARG A 43 2.83 15.69 -18.38
C ARG A 43 2.48 16.44 -17.10
N HIS A 44 1.30 16.15 -16.56
CA HIS A 44 0.76 16.73 -15.33
C HIS A 44 0.75 15.73 -14.17
N ALA A 45 1.48 14.61 -14.30
CA ALA A 45 1.56 13.60 -13.26
C ALA A 45 2.33 14.11 -12.04
N GLN A 46 1.87 13.75 -10.85
CA GLN A 46 2.47 14.17 -9.59
C GLN A 46 2.67 12.98 -8.65
N VAL A 47 3.88 12.80 -8.13
CA VAL A 47 4.13 11.82 -7.07
C VAL A 47 3.61 12.38 -5.75
N VAL A 48 2.46 11.88 -5.29
CA VAL A 48 1.74 12.40 -4.11
C VAL A 48 2.09 11.65 -2.81
N ALA A 49 2.60 10.42 -2.93
CA ALA A 49 3.11 9.65 -1.81
C ALA A 49 4.31 8.81 -2.22
N LEU A 50 5.25 8.64 -1.30
CA LEU A 50 6.46 7.87 -1.50
C LEU A 50 6.89 7.27 -0.17
N SER A 51 7.35 6.03 -0.17
CA SER A 51 7.93 5.42 1.03
C SER A 51 8.78 4.20 0.71
N THR A 52 9.57 3.78 1.71
CA THR A 52 10.37 2.57 1.68
C THR A 52 10.07 1.72 2.92
N GLY A 53 10.46 0.44 2.88
CA GLY A 53 10.40 -0.44 4.05
C GLY A 53 9.89 -1.85 3.76
N THR A 54 10.26 -2.80 4.62
CA THR A 54 10.02 -4.24 4.46
C THR A 54 9.69 -4.96 5.77
N LYS A 55 9.50 -4.23 6.87
CA LYS A 55 9.33 -4.79 8.22
C LYS A 55 8.02 -4.35 8.86
N CYS A 56 7.58 -5.14 9.82
CA CYS A 56 6.48 -4.82 10.72
C CYS A 56 7.02 -4.66 12.14
N ILE A 57 6.20 -4.07 13.00
CA ILE A 57 6.49 -3.95 14.42
C ILE A 57 6.50 -5.34 15.09
N ASN A 58 7.23 -5.46 16.20
CA ASN A 58 7.07 -6.59 17.12
C ASN A 58 5.86 -6.32 18.05
N GLY A 59 5.14 -7.37 18.44
CA GLY A 59 4.05 -7.33 19.40
C GLY A 59 4.40 -6.58 20.70
N GLU A 60 5.63 -6.73 21.20
CA GLU A 60 6.11 -6.06 22.43
C GLU A 60 6.13 -4.53 22.33
N TYR A 61 6.13 -3.96 21.12
CA TYR A 61 6.15 -2.52 20.88
C TYR A 61 4.79 -1.96 20.42
N LEU A 62 3.71 -2.75 20.51
CA LEU A 62 2.37 -2.25 20.21
C LEU A 62 2.00 -1.10 21.16
N SER A 63 1.20 -0.16 20.65
CA SER A 63 0.66 0.96 21.43
C SER A 63 -0.87 0.91 21.46
N ASP A 64 -1.42 1.01 22.67
CA ASP A 64 -2.84 1.16 22.94
C ASP A 64 -3.36 2.60 22.66
N GLN A 65 -2.44 3.56 22.53
CA GLN A 65 -2.74 4.96 22.20
C GLN A 65 -2.68 5.26 20.70
N GLY A 66 -2.47 4.26 19.85
CA GLY A 66 -2.42 4.44 18.39
C GLY A 66 -1.20 5.25 17.88
N GLN A 67 -0.11 5.30 18.65
CA GLN A 67 1.07 6.11 18.35
C GLN A 67 2.12 5.40 17.49
N VAL A 68 1.91 4.12 17.17
CA VAL A 68 2.87 3.29 16.43
C VAL A 68 2.32 2.83 15.09
N VAL A 69 3.22 2.54 14.14
CA VAL A 69 2.87 1.99 12.84
C VAL A 69 3.14 0.49 12.85
N ASN A 70 2.07 -0.31 12.82
CA ASN A 70 2.20 -1.76 12.91
C ASN A 70 2.88 -2.38 11.68
N ASP A 71 2.69 -1.78 10.50
CA ASP A 71 3.20 -2.30 9.23
C ASP A 71 3.87 -1.20 8.43
N CYS A 72 5.19 -1.30 8.32
CA CYS A 72 6.06 -0.35 7.63
C CYS A 72 6.53 -0.87 6.27
N HIS A 73 5.84 -1.83 5.65
CA HIS A 73 6.09 -2.13 4.24
C HIS A 73 5.80 -0.89 3.39
N ALA A 74 6.65 -0.65 2.39
CA ALA A 74 6.58 0.52 1.53
C ALA A 74 5.17 0.75 0.98
N GLU A 75 4.54 -0.26 0.41
CA GLU A 75 3.19 -0.15 -0.15
C GLU A 75 2.11 0.24 0.89
N VAL A 76 2.26 -0.22 2.14
CA VAL A 76 1.33 0.10 3.23
C VAL A 76 1.55 1.54 3.71
N THR A 77 2.80 1.94 3.89
CA THR A 77 3.17 3.30 4.31
C THR A 77 2.81 4.32 3.24
N ALA A 78 3.02 4.02 1.95
CA ALA A 78 2.63 4.88 0.84
C ALA A 78 1.11 5.13 0.84
N ARG A 79 0.28 4.11 1.12
CA ARG A 79 -1.17 4.27 1.28
C ARG A 79 -1.53 5.17 2.46
N ARG A 80 -0.82 5.04 3.60
CA ARG A 80 -1.02 5.94 4.77
C ARG A 80 -0.65 7.39 4.42
N ALA A 81 0.43 7.59 3.68
CA ALA A 81 0.83 8.91 3.20
C ALA A 81 -0.19 9.50 2.20
N LEU A 82 -0.82 8.67 1.36
CA LEU A 82 -1.92 9.11 0.50
C LEU A 82 -3.09 9.65 1.32
N LEU A 83 -3.45 9.03 2.44
CA LEU A 83 -4.52 9.56 3.30
C LEU A 83 -4.21 10.98 3.79
N ARG A 84 -2.96 11.27 4.15
CA ARG A 84 -2.54 12.64 4.50
C ARG A 84 -2.71 13.61 3.33
N PHE A 85 -2.34 13.19 2.13
CA PHE A 85 -2.58 13.98 0.92
C PHE A 85 -4.08 14.25 0.72
N LEU A 86 -4.94 13.24 0.86
CA LEU A 86 -6.39 13.42 0.74
C LEU A 86 -6.95 14.38 1.79
N TYR A 87 -6.48 14.32 3.05
CA TYR A 87 -6.87 15.29 4.08
C TYR A 87 -6.45 16.71 3.71
N SER A 88 -5.21 16.92 3.26
CA SER A 88 -4.76 18.24 2.82
C SER A 88 -5.54 18.76 1.61
N GLN A 89 -6.01 17.88 0.73
CA GLN A 89 -6.86 18.26 -0.39
C GLN A 89 -8.28 18.65 0.03
N LEU A 90 -8.81 18.05 1.11
CA LEU A 90 -10.07 18.48 1.71
C LEU A 90 -9.93 19.83 2.43
N GLU A 91 -8.83 20.04 3.16
CA GLU A 91 -8.52 21.35 3.77
C GLU A 91 -8.44 22.45 2.71
N LEU A 92 -7.79 22.16 1.58
CA LEU A 92 -7.71 23.06 0.44
C LEU A 92 -9.10 23.38 -0.14
N PHE A 93 -9.97 22.36 -0.30
CA PHE A 93 -11.35 22.56 -0.76
C PHE A 93 -12.20 23.41 0.20
N LEU A 94 -11.93 23.29 1.51
CA LEU A 94 -12.65 23.99 2.58
C LEU A 94 -12.05 25.35 2.94
N SER A 95 -10.97 25.75 2.25
CA SER A 95 -10.35 27.06 2.43
C SER A 95 -11.33 28.19 2.10
N LYS A 96 -11.13 29.34 2.75
CA LYS A 96 -11.92 30.55 2.48
C LYS A 96 -11.54 31.23 1.16
N ARG A 97 -10.44 30.81 0.54
CA ARG A 97 -9.87 31.38 -0.68
C ARG A 97 -10.45 30.66 -1.91
N PRO A 98 -11.18 31.35 -2.79
CA PRO A 98 -11.70 30.80 -4.04
C PRO A 98 -10.62 30.50 -5.09
N GLU A 99 -9.35 30.46 -4.78
CA GLU A 99 -8.31 29.90 -5.66
C GLU A 99 -7.97 28.47 -5.22
N ASP A 100 -8.00 28.20 -3.91
CA ASP A 100 -7.66 26.92 -3.31
C ASP A 100 -8.68 25.82 -3.69
N TRP A 101 -9.96 26.17 -3.78
CA TRP A 101 -11.03 25.23 -4.15
C TRP A 101 -10.87 24.60 -5.56
N GLU A 102 -10.23 25.32 -6.48
CA GLU A 102 -10.02 24.94 -7.87
C GLU A 102 -8.84 23.98 -8.00
N GLU A 103 -7.82 24.19 -7.18
CA GLU A 103 -6.65 23.32 -7.09
C GLU A 103 -7.01 21.96 -6.46
N SER A 104 -7.95 21.93 -5.50
CA SER A 104 -8.37 20.69 -4.85
C SER A 104 -8.85 19.63 -5.84
N ILE A 105 -8.47 18.38 -5.58
CA ILE A 105 -8.98 17.21 -6.31
C ILE A 105 -10.42 16.83 -5.98
N PHE A 106 -11.03 17.45 -4.96
CA PHE A 106 -12.39 17.17 -4.53
C PHE A 106 -13.41 18.12 -5.13
N VAL A 107 -14.63 17.62 -5.26
CA VAL A 107 -15.84 18.41 -5.56
C VAL A 107 -16.96 17.97 -4.63
N ARG A 108 -17.93 18.87 -4.41
CA ARG A 108 -19.13 18.55 -3.63
C ARG A 108 -19.96 17.51 -4.37
N HIS A 109 -20.38 16.46 -3.65
CA HIS A 109 -21.31 15.46 -4.15
C HIS A 109 -22.73 15.79 -3.70
N LYS A 110 -23.72 15.46 -4.54
CA LYS A 110 -25.11 15.95 -4.47
C LYS A 110 -25.81 15.63 -3.14
N ASP A 111 -25.32 14.64 -2.41
CA ASP A 111 -25.79 14.25 -1.08
C ASP A 111 -24.62 14.29 -0.09
N CYS A 112 -24.55 15.35 0.71
CA CYS A 112 -23.76 15.46 1.95
C CYS A 112 -22.35 14.83 1.92
N GLY A 113 -21.49 15.22 0.96
CA GLY A 113 -20.12 14.70 0.94
C GLY A 113 -19.23 15.30 -0.15
N TYR A 114 -18.03 14.73 -0.25
CA TYR A 114 -17.05 15.07 -1.26
C TYR A 114 -16.74 13.84 -2.10
N ARG A 115 -16.50 14.05 -3.38
CA ARG A 115 -15.99 13.02 -4.29
C ARG A 115 -14.78 13.55 -5.03
N LEU A 116 -13.95 12.65 -5.54
CA LEU A 116 -12.89 13.03 -6.46
C LEU A 116 -13.48 13.61 -7.74
N ARG A 117 -12.77 14.57 -8.35
CA ARG A 117 -13.03 15.02 -9.72
C ARG A 117 -12.89 13.83 -10.68
N ASP A 118 -13.73 13.77 -11.71
CA ASP A 118 -13.85 12.62 -12.61
C ASP A 118 -12.57 12.31 -13.39
N ASN A 119 -11.69 13.28 -13.57
CA ASN A 119 -10.43 13.10 -14.27
C ASN A 119 -9.26 12.69 -13.36
N VAL A 120 -9.42 12.62 -12.04
CA VAL A 120 -8.32 12.32 -11.11
C VAL A 120 -8.14 10.82 -10.94
N HIS A 121 -6.93 10.34 -11.21
CA HIS A 121 -6.55 8.92 -11.10
C HIS A 121 -5.32 8.75 -10.22
N PHE A 122 -5.25 7.65 -9.46
CA PHE A 122 -4.09 7.30 -8.64
C PHE A 122 -3.47 5.98 -9.10
N HIS A 123 -2.15 5.96 -9.25
CA HIS A 123 -1.38 4.85 -9.78
C HIS A 123 -0.36 4.42 -8.74
N MET A 124 -0.51 3.19 -8.25
CA MET A 124 0.41 2.63 -7.26
C MET A 124 1.56 1.91 -7.96
N TYR A 125 2.79 2.30 -7.62
CA TYR A 125 4.01 1.61 -7.97
C TYR A 125 4.59 0.93 -6.74
N ILE A 126 5.05 -0.32 -6.91
CA ILE A 126 5.80 -1.07 -5.91
C ILE A 126 6.99 -1.71 -6.63
N SER A 127 8.21 -1.52 -6.13
CA SER A 127 9.44 -1.95 -6.79
C SER A 127 9.59 -3.47 -6.92
N THR A 128 8.82 -4.23 -6.14
CA THR A 128 8.74 -5.69 -6.21
C THR A 128 7.30 -6.13 -5.97
N SER A 129 6.94 -7.33 -6.41
CA SER A 129 5.61 -7.88 -6.15
C SER A 129 5.29 -7.86 -4.63
N PRO A 130 4.08 -7.41 -4.22
CA PRO A 130 3.73 -7.28 -2.80
C PRO A 130 3.82 -8.63 -2.10
N CYS A 131 4.26 -8.62 -0.83
CA CYS A 131 4.35 -9.86 -0.06
C CYS A 131 2.99 -10.55 0.06
N GLY A 132 3.00 -11.89 0.12
CA GLY A 132 1.81 -12.71 0.08
C GLY A 132 1.68 -13.46 -1.24
N ASP A 133 0.45 -13.64 -1.72
CA ASP A 133 0.17 -14.43 -2.92
C ASP A 133 0.72 -13.79 -4.21
N GLY A 134 0.76 -12.46 -4.29
CA GLY A 134 1.31 -11.73 -5.44
C GLY A 134 2.79 -12.06 -5.69
N ARG A 135 3.58 -12.29 -4.64
CA ARG A 135 4.98 -12.73 -4.78
C ARG A 135 5.08 -14.20 -5.18
N LEU A 136 4.32 -15.08 -4.53
CA LEU A 136 4.40 -16.53 -4.73
C LEU A 136 3.99 -17.02 -6.12
N ASN A 137 3.15 -16.25 -6.82
CA ASN A 137 2.70 -16.55 -8.18
C ASN A 137 3.41 -15.67 -9.23
N SER A 138 4.51 -15.01 -8.86
CA SER A 138 5.31 -14.21 -9.79
C SER A 138 6.00 -15.12 -10.83
N PRO A 139 5.82 -14.89 -12.14
CA PRO A 139 6.43 -15.70 -13.21
C PRO A 139 7.95 -15.85 -13.06
N TYR A 140 8.62 -14.81 -12.55
CA TYR A 140 10.07 -14.77 -12.37
C TYR A 140 10.58 -15.71 -11.27
N GLU A 141 9.79 -15.96 -10.22
CA GLU A 141 10.14 -16.96 -9.18
C GLU A 141 9.77 -18.38 -9.64
N ILE A 142 8.74 -18.53 -10.50
CA ILE A 142 8.30 -19.82 -11.04
C ILE A 142 9.33 -20.39 -12.04
N THR A 143 10.00 -19.53 -12.83
CA THR A 143 11.00 -19.99 -13.82
C THR A 143 12.24 -20.63 -13.22
N THR A 144 12.61 -20.30 -11.99
CA THR A 144 13.74 -20.92 -11.28
C THR A 144 13.49 -22.38 -10.89
N ASP A 145 12.22 -22.80 -10.76
CA ASP A 145 11.85 -24.15 -10.32
C ASP A 145 11.61 -25.14 -11.49
N LEU A 146 11.73 -24.68 -12.75
CA LEU A 146 11.44 -25.49 -13.95
C LEU A 146 12.42 -26.65 -14.21
N HIS A 147 13.51 -26.78 -13.45
CA HIS A 147 14.39 -27.97 -13.51
C HIS A 147 13.88 -29.14 -12.63
N SER A 148 12.80 -28.95 -11.88
CA SER A 148 12.19 -30.01 -11.08
C SER A 148 11.01 -30.59 -11.85
N SER A 149 11.22 -31.76 -12.46
CA SER A 149 10.24 -32.57 -13.18
C SER A 149 9.12 -33.12 -12.27
N ARG A 150 8.35 -32.22 -11.65
CA ARG A 150 7.06 -32.51 -11.02
C ARG A 150 6.10 -31.39 -11.35
N HIS A 151 5.34 -31.57 -12.44
CA HIS A 151 4.04 -30.93 -12.64
C HIS A 151 3.07 -31.38 -11.54
N LEU A 152 3.34 -31.00 -10.29
CA LEU A 152 2.33 -30.93 -9.27
C LEU A 152 1.43 -29.78 -9.70
N MET A 153 0.21 -30.11 -10.10
CA MET A 153 -0.92 -29.19 -10.17
C MET A 153 -0.94 -28.40 -8.85
N ARG A 154 -0.21 -27.28 -8.79
CA ARG A 154 -0.11 -26.47 -7.59
C ARG A 154 -1.45 -25.76 -7.52
N LYS A 155 -2.45 -26.44 -6.91
CA LYS A 155 -3.77 -25.88 -6.63
C LYS A 155 -3.53 -24.45 -6.18
N HIS A 156 -3.98 -23.47 -6.96
CA HIS A 156 -3.91 -22.06 -6.62
C HIS A 156 -4.62 -21.89 -5.28
N ARG A 157 -3.83 -21.92 -4.21
CA ARG A 157 -4.32 -21.77 -2.85
C ARG A 157 -4.27 -20.28 -2.59
N ASN A 158 -5.31 -19.60 -3.05
CA ASN A 158 -5.63 -18.19 -2.77
C ASN A 158 -5.97 -18.04 -1.27
N HIS A 159 -5.08 -18.51 -0.41
CA HIS A 159 -5.23 -18.44 1.03
C HIS A 159 -4.72 -17.09 1.47
N LEU A 160 -5.46 -16.48 2.38
CA LEU A 160 -4.99 -15.34 3.16
C LEU A 160 -3.65 -15.69 3.82
N ARG A 161 -2.75 -14.71 3.87
CA ARG A 161 -1.40 -14.88 4.40
C ARG A 161 -1.07 -13.80 5.41
N THR A 162 -0.20 -14.15 6.35
CA THR A 162 0.24 -13.26 7.42
C THR A 162 1.74 -13.11 7.38
N LYS A 163 2.21 -11.93 7.73
CA LYS A 163 3.62 -11.61 7.82
C LYS A 163 4.22 -12.30 9.03
N ILE A 164 5.45 -12.75 8.87
CA ILE A 164 6.22 -13.33 9.96
C ILE A 164 6.82 -12.16 10.74
N GLU A 165 6.65 -12.19 12.06
CA GLU A 165 7.25 -11.24 12.98
C GLU A 165 8.78 -11.30 12.88
N SER A 166 9.44 -10.14 12.93
CA SER A 166 10.89 -10.03 12.72
C SER A 166 11.42 -10.55 11.37
N GLY A 167 10.54 -10.89 10.42
CA GLY A 167 10.88 -11.34 9.08
C GLY A 167 10.23 -10.50 7.96
N GLU A 168 10.58 -10.81 6.72
CA GLU A 168 10.01 -10.15 5.52
C GLU A 168 9.11 -11.10 4.70
N GLY A 169 8.97 -12.34 5.17
CA GLY A 169 8.19 -13.39 4.54
C GLY A 169 6.73 -13.42 5.00
N THR A 170 5.97 -14.35 4.43
CA THR A 170 4.58 -14.59 4.84
C THR A 170 4.30 -16.09 4.98
N VAL A 171 3.37 -16.44 5.87
CA VAL A 171 2.84 -17.80 6.06
C VAL A 171 1.34 -17.84 5.79
N PRO A 172 0.75 -18.97 5.36
CA PRO A 172 -0.70 -19.10 5.26
C PRO A 172 -1.39 -18.86 6.62
N VAL A 173 -2.55 -18.21 6.61
CA VAL A 173 -3.40 -18.07 7.80
C VAL A 173 -3.81 -19.45 8.30
N ARG A 174 -3.73 -19.67 9.61
CA ARG A 174 -4.27 -20.86 10.27
C ARG A 174 -5.78 -20.68 10.45
N CYS A 175 -6.60 -21.48 9.77
CA CYS A 175 -8.08 -21.35 9.77
C CYS A 175 -8.78 -21.62 11.12
N ARG A 176 -8.08 -22.16 12.13
CA ARG A 176 -8.63 -22.51 13.45
C ARG A 176 -7.72 -22.06 14.59
N GLY A 177 -7.17 -20.85 14.49
CA GLY A 177 -6.44 -20.22 15.58
C GLY A 177 -7.38 -19.40 16.48
N PRO A 178 -7.03 -19.19 17.77
CA PRO A 178 -7.72 -18.21 18.59
C PRO A 178 -7.58 -16.82 17.97
N VAL A 179 -8.58 -15.96 18.23
CA VAL A 179 -8.49 -14.53 17.88
C VAL A 179 -7.34 -13.93 18.68
N GLN A 180 -6.57 -13.04 18.05
CA GLN A 180 -5.48 -12.36 18.75
C GLN A 180 -6.02 -11.52 19.90
N THR A 181 -5.39 -11.65 21.06
CA THR A 181 -5.69 -10.85 22.24
C THR A 181 -4.52 -9.92 22.55
N TRP A 182 -4.82 -8.76 23.14
CA TRP A 182 -3.79 -7.76 23.47
C TRP A 182 -2.80 -8.29 24.51
N ASP A 183 -3.33 -8.87 25.58
CA ASP A 183 -2.59 -9.52 26.65
C ASP A 183 -1.81 -10.74 26.15
N GLY A 184 -2.39 -11.55 25.26
CA GLY A 184 -1.69 -12.66 24.61
C GLY A 184 -0.46 -12.18 23.86
N ILE A 185 -0.58 -11.13 23.04
CA ILE A 185 0.56 -10.58 22.29
C ILE A 185 1.65 -10.05 23.24
N LEU A 186 1.27 -9.32 24.29
CA LEU A 186 2.23 -8.83 25.28
C LEU A 186 2.91 -9.95 26.08
N GLN A 187 2.26 -11.12 26.19
CA GLN A 187 2.83 -12.33 26.80
C GLN A 187 3.65 -13.17 25.81
N GLY A 188 3.82 -12.70 24.56
CA GLY A 188 4.65 -13.35 23.54
C GLY A 188 3.89 -14.15 22.49
N GLU A 189 2.56 -14.06 22.43
CA GLU A 189 1.83 -14.56 21.25
C GLU A 189 2.26 -13.77 20.01
N GLN A 190 2.46 -14.50 18.91
CA GLN A 190 2.95 -13.91 17.66
C GLN A 190 1.96 -12.86 17.12
N LEU A 191 2.44 -11.65 16.81
CA LEU A 191 1.62 -10.63 16.16
C LEU A 191 1.23 -11.05 14.73
N ILE A 192 -0.07 -11.01 14.40
CA ILE A 192 -0.57 -11.37 13.08
C ILE A 192 -0.87 -10.09 12.30
N THR A 193 -0.02 -9.80 11.31
CA THR A 193 -0.25 -8.74 10.33
C THR A 193 -0.53 -9.35 8.97
N MET A 194 -1.65 -9.02 8.33
CA MET A 194 -1.98 -9.53 6.99
C MET A 194 -0.95 -9.13 5.93
N SER A 195 -0.79 -9.98 4.90
CA SER A 195 0.12 -9.73 3.79
C SER A 195 -0.27 -8.49 2.98
N CYS A 196 0.68 -7.92 2.25
CA CYS A 196 0.42 -6.75 1.42
C CYS A 196 -0.53 -7.06 0.26
N THR A 197 -0.43 -8.26 -0.32
CA THR A 197 -1.38 -8.72 -1.35
C THR A 197 -2.82 -8.69 -0.82
N ASP A 198 -3.05 -9.29 0.35
CA ASP A 198 -4.40 -9.33 0.96
C ASP A 198 -4.91 -7.92 1.29
N LYS A 199 -4.03 -7.03 1.76
CA LYS A 199 -4.35 -5.62 2.06
C LYS A 199 -4.73 -4.82 0.83
N ILE A 200 -4.04 -5.03 -0.30
CA ILE A 200 -4.33 -4.37 -1.57
C ILE A 200 -5.67 -4.87 -2.12
N THR A 201 -5.89 -6.19 -2.12
CA THR A 201 -7.16 -6.80 -2.57
C THR A 201 -8.34 -6.30 -1.73
N ARG A 202 -8.18 -6.16 -0.41
CA ARG A 202 -9.21 -5.55 0.44
C ARG A 202 -9.55 -4.13 0.00
N SER A 203 -8.54 -3.31 -0.31
CA SER A 203 -8.77 -1.93 -0.76
C SER A 203 -9.52 -1.85 -2.09
N VAL A 204 -9.35 -2.83 -2.98
CA VAL A 204 -10.11 -2.94 -4.24
C VAL A 204 -11.53 -3.46 -3.98
N GLY A 205 -11.68 -4.46 -3.11
CA GLY A 205 -12.98 -5.08 -2.81
C GLY A 205 -13.97 -4.20 -2.05
N LEU A 206 -13.49 -3.24 -1.25
CA LEU A 206 -14.34 -2.27 -0.52
C LEU A 206 -15.09 -1.30 -1.45
N TYR A 207 -14.76 -1.23 -2.74
CA TYR A 207 -15.43 -0.35 -3.72
C TYR A 207 -16.73 -0.92 -4.30
N ARG A 208 -17.12 -2.16 -3.96
CA ARG A 208 -18.26 -2.87 -4.60
C ARG A 208 -19.57 -2.94 -3.80
N SER A 209 -19.72 -2.17 -2.73
CA SER A 209 -21.00 -2.08 -2.02
C SER A 209 -21.74 -0.80 -2.43
N ASP A 210 -22.35 -0.82 -3.61
CA ASP A 210 -23.52 0.04 -3.82
C ASP A 210 -24.61 -0.43 -2.84
N PRO A 211 -25.27 0.47 -2.09
CA PRO A 211 -26.43 0.08 -1.31
C PRO A 211 -27.52 -0.47 -2.27
N PRO A 212 -28.26 -1.51 -1.88
CA PRO A 212 -29.39 -1.97 -2.69
C PRO A 212 -30.38 -0.80 -2.89
N PRO A 213 -31.02 -0.70 -4.07
CA PRO A 213 -32.07 0.29 -4.28
C PRO A 213 -33.16 0.09 -3.23
N ALA A 214 -33.63 1.21 -2.66
CA ALA A 214 -34.69 1.27 -1.67
C ALA A 214 -36.02 0.70 -2.20
#